data_AF-A0A5J5E673-F1
#
_entry.id   AF-A0A5J5E673-F1
#
_cell.length_a   1.000
_cell.length_b   1.000
_cell.length_c   1.000
_cell.angle_alpha   90.00
_cell.angle_beta   90.00
_cell.angle_gamma   90.00
#
_symmetry.space_group_name_H-M   'P 1'
#
loop_
_entity.id
_entity.type
_entity.pdbx_description
1 polymer ?
#
loop_
_entity_poly.entity_id
_entity_poly.type
_entity_poly.pdbx_seq_one_letter_code
_entity_poly.pdbx_strand_id
1 'polypeptide(L)'
;MMFALFHNFNDVEFWHRIPQRMGRPASQVEIFRMTADSDRYLLDEDFVDPVNTLCASLIGPYDVDFLDARQCRLLAGWLEARLEQPITPRLAEIYRKLDDFARRAVDYNTGVVIEL
;
A
#
# COMPACT_ATOMS: atom_id res chain seq x y z
N MET A 1 9.64 -4.42 4.77
CA MET A 1 8.74 -3.36 4.26
C MET A 1 8.52 -3.49 2.76
N MET A 2 7.25 -3.52 2.34
CA MET A 2 6.88 -3.50 0.93
C MET A 2 5.42 -3.08 0.73
N PHE A 3 5.12 -2.72 -0.52
CA PHE A 3 3.75 -2.71 -1.03
C PHE A 3 3.60 -3.82 -2.07
N ALA A 4 2.45 -4.48 -2.10
CA ALA A 4 2.13 -5.49 -3.10
C ALA A 4 0.76 -5.23 -3.72
N LEU A 5 0.74 -4.89 -5.01
CA LEU A 5 -0.47 -4.72 -5.81
C LEU A 5 -0.90 -6.08 -6.36
N PHE A 6 -2.17 -6.44 -6.14
CA PHE A 6 -2.77 -7.61 -6.80
C PHE A 6 -3.43 -7.20 -8.11
N HIS A 7 -3.13 -7.88 -9.22
CA HIS A 7 -3.79 -7.66 -10.50
C HIS A 7 -5.13 -8.41 -10.60
N ASN A 8 -5.27 -9.51 -9.86
CA ASN A 8 -6.49 -10.31 -9.72
C ASN A 8 -6.37 -11.21 -8.48
N PHE A 9 -7.47 -11.87 -8.11
CA PHE A 9 -7.51 -12.84 -7.01
C PHE A 9 -7.70 -14.29 -7.49
N ASN A 10 -7.39 -14.59 -8.75
CA ASN A 10 -7.57 -15.94 -9.28
C ASN A 10 -6.63 -16.91 -8.55
N ASP A 11 -7.21 -17.93 -7.92
CA ASP A 11 -6.51 -18.93 -7.11
C ASP A 11 -5.70 -18.33 -5.94
N VAL A 12 -6.05 -17.12 -5.48
CA VAL A 12 -5.40 -16.44 -4.36
C VAL A 12 -6.06 -16.87 -3.04
N GLU A 13 -5.26 -17.44 -2.16
CA GLU A 13 -5.67 -17.76 -0.79
C GLU A 13 -5.64 -16.51 0.09
N PHE A 14 -6.50 -16.47 1.10
CA PHE A 14 -6.57 -15.37 2.06
C PHE A 14 -6.35 -15.90 3.48
N TRP A 15 -5.53 -15.18 4.24
CA TRP A 15 -5.47 -15.32 5.69
C TRP A 15 -6.26 -14.17 6.32
N HIS A 16 -7.41 -14.47 6.93
CA HIS A 16 -8.44 -13.49 7.25
C HIS A 16 -8.82 -12.64 6.02
N ARG A 17 -8.44 -11.36 6.00
CA ARG A 17 -8.68 -10.41 4.89
C ARG A 17 -7.46 -10.22 3.99
N ILE A 18 -6.31 -10.81 4.33
CA ILE A 18 -5.02 -10.52 3.69
C ILE A 18 -4.76 -11.56 2.59
N PRO A 19 -4.67 -11.17 1.31
CA PRO A 19 -4.36 -12.09 0.23
C PRO A 19 -2.89 -12.55 0.27
N GLN A 20 -2.68 -13.83 -0.02
CA GLN A 20 -1.36 -14.45 0.01
C GLN A 20 -0.56 -14.13 -1.25
N ARG A 21 0.48 -13.32 -1.09
CA ARG A 21 1.39 -12.88 -2.16
C ARG A 21 2.55 -13.83 -2.43
N MET A 22 2.96 -14.63 -1.44
CA MET A 22 4.13 -15.50 -1.56
C MET A 22 3.88 -16.61 -2.58
N GLY A 23 4.85 -16.83 -3.48
CA GLY A 23 4.75 -17.84 -4.55
C GLY A 23 3.88 -17.43 -5.74
N ARG A 24 3.33 -16.20 -5.74
CA ARG A 24 2.53 -15.69 -6.87
C ARG A 24 3.44 -15.15 -7.98
N PRO A 25 3.09 -15.38 -9.27
CA PRO A 25 3.84 -14.84 -10.39
C PRO A 25 3.65 -13.33 -10.51
N ALA A 26 4.59 -12.66 -11.19
CA ALA A 26 4.53 -11.21 -11.44
C ALA A 26 3.30 -10.78 -12.28
N SER A 27 2.68 -11.71 -13.01
CA SER A 27 1.41 -11.46 -13.69
C SER A 27 0.23 -11.28 -12.74
N GLN A 28 0.32 -11.80 -11.51
CA GLN A 28 -0.71 -11.67 -10.47
C GLN A 28 -0.38 -10.63 -9.41
N VAL A 29 0.90 -10.49 -9.04
CA VAL A 29 1.31 -9.58 -7.97
C VAL A 29 2.55 -8.79 -8.36
N GLU A 30 2.45 -7.46 -8.26
CA GLU A 30 3.58 -6.55 -8.42
C GLU A 30 4.05 -6.07 -7.04
N ILE A 31 5.36 -6.12 -6.77
CA ILE A 31 5.93 -5.79 -5.45
C ILE A 31 6.88 -4.61 -5.58
N PHE A 32 6.65 -3.58 -4.75
CA PHE A 32 7.61 -2.51 -4.50
C PHE A 32 8.28 -2.74 -3.13
N ARG A 33 9.60 -2.95 -3.13
CA ARG A 33 10.38 -3.20 -1.92
C ARG A 33 11.07 -1.93 -1.43
N MET A 34 10.87 -1.63 -0.16
CA MET A 34 11.62 -0.59 0.54
C MET A 34 12.78 -1.25 1.28
N THR A 35 13.98 -0.69 1.17
CA THR A 35 15.23 -1.38 1.57
C THR A 35 15.94 -0.72 2.75
N ALA A 36 15.55 0.48 3.16
CA ALA A 36 16.21 1.21 4.23
C ALA A 36 15.28 1.31 5.45
N ASP A 37 15.82 1.07 6.66
CA ASP A 37 15.06 1.27 7.91
C ASP A 37 14.58 2.72 8.07
N SER A 38 15.27 3.68 7.47
CA SER A 38 14.85 5.07 7.39
C SER A 38 13.51 5.27 6.69
N ASP A 39 13.16 4.42 5.72
CA ASP A 39 11.86 4.49 5.04
C ASP A 39 10.71 4.18 6.03
N ARG A 40 10.97 3.31 7.03
CA ARG A 40 9.99 2.95 8.05
C ARG A 40 9.66 4.15 8.93
N TYR A 41 10.69 4.83 9.42
CA TYR A 41 10.51 6.00 10.27
C TYR A 41 9.76 7.12 9.54
N LEU A 42 10.04 7.32 8.24
CA LEU A 42 9.30 8.30 7.44
C LEU A 42 7.81 7.96 7.32
N LEU A 43 7.46 6.68 7.16
CA LEU A 43 6.07 6.23 7.07
C LEU A 43 5.37 6.23 8.44
N ASP A 44 6.07 5.85 9.50
CA ASP A 44 5.54 5.89 10.86
C ASP A 44 5.13 7.33 11.26
N GLU A 45 5.96 8.32 10.93
CA GLU A 45 5.69 9.73 11.27
C GLU A 45 4.59 10.40 10.41
N ASP A 46 4.45 10.02 9.14
CA ASP A 46 3.60 10.77 8.19
C ASP A 46 2.41 9.99 7.63
N PHE A 47 2.50 8.66 7.58
CA PHE A 47 1.58 7.80 6.82
C PHE A 47 0.63 7.01 7.72
N VAL A 48 1.15 6.39 8.79
CA VAL A 48 0.44 5.36 9.56
C VAL A 48 -0.89 5.87 10.13
N ASP A 49 -0.85 6.89 10.99
CA ASP A 49 -2.06 7.38 11.68
C ASP A 49 -3.10 8.00 10.72
N PRO A 50 -2.72 8.87 9.76
CA PRO A 50 -3.67 9.42 8.81
C PRO A 50 -4.36 8.35 7.97
N VAL A 51 -3.60 7.37 7.46
CA VAL A 51 -4.16 6.32 6.59
C VAL A 51 -4.99 5.32 7.38
N ASN A 52 -4.58 4.96 8.60
CA ASN A 52 -5.42 4.13 9.48
C ASN A 52 -6.76 4.79 9.78
N THR A 53 -6.74 6.08 10.09
CA THR A 53 -7.97 6.83 10.34
C THR A 53 -8.85 6.89 9.09
N LEU A 54 -8.26 7.19 7.93
CA LEU A 54 -8.98 7.34 6.66
C LEU A 54 -9.56 6.01 6.16
N CYS A 55 -8.77 4.94 6.21
CA CYS A 55 -9.12 3.65 5.63
C CYS A 55 -9.78 2.70 6.64
N ALA A 56 -9.84 3.05 7.92
CA ALA A 56 -10.18 2.12 9.00
C ALA A 56 -9.32 0.83 8.92
N SER A 57 -8.01 1.01 8.76
CA SER A 57 -6.99 -0.04 8.70
C SER A 57 -6.20 -0.13 10.00
N LEU A 58 -5.39 -1.17 10.11
CA LEU A 58 -4.50 -1.43 11.26
C LEU A 58 -3.05 -1.57 10.77
N ILE A 59 -2.61 -0.65 9.92
CA ILE A 59 -1.22 -0.58 9.46
C ILE A 59 -0.37 -0.17 10.65
N GLY A 60 0.67 -0.91 10.95
CA GLY A 60 1.60 -0.61 12.03
C GLY A 60 3.02 -0.97 11.64
N PRO A 61 4.03 -0.45 12.35
CA PRO A 61 5.40 -0.91 12.18
C PRO A 61 5.49 -2.42 12.39
N TYR A 62 6.10 -3.15 11.45
CA TYR A 62 6.21 -4.61 11.46
C TYR A 62 4.89 -5.39 11.25
N ASP A 63 3.79 -4.69 11.00
CA ASP A 63 2.51 -5.31 10.71
C ASP A 63 2.23 -5.35 9.20
N VAL A 64 1.35 -6.28 8.83
CA VAL A 64 0.84 -6.42 7.47
C VAL A 64 -0.66 -6.18 7.49
N ASP A 65 -1.13 -5.30 6.62
CA ASP A 65 -2.56 -5.12 6.35
C ASP A 65 -2.82 -5.06 4.85
N PHE A 66 -4.08 -5.20 4.48
CA PHE A 66 -4.57 -5.18 3.12
C PHE A 66 -5.59 -4.06 2.97
N LEU A 67 -5.40 -3.17 2.00
CA LEU A 67 -6.40 -2.17 1.61
C LEU A 67 -7.13 -2.66 0.37
N ASP A 68 -8.45 -2.82 0.48
CA ASP A 68 -9.32 -3.19 -0.65
C ASP A 68 -9.50 -2.05 -1.66
N ALA A 69 -10.13 -2.30 -2.80
CA ALA A 69 -10.36 -1.30 -3.84
C ALA A 69 -11.09 -0.02 -3.33
N ARG A 70 -11.98 -0.13 -2.33
CA ARG A 70 -12.65 1.04 -1.75
C ARG A 70 -11.67 1.85 -0.90
N GLN A 71 -10.86 1.19 -0.08
CA GLN A 71 -9.82 1.83 0.72
C GLN A 71 -8.71 2.42 -0.16
N CYS A 72 -8.33 1.74 -1.25
CA CYS A 72 -7.38 2.26 -2.24
C CYS A 72 -7.88 3.55 -2.91
N ARG A 73 -9.20 3.71 -3.14
CA ARG A 73 -9.75 4.97 -3.65
C ARG A 73 -9.57 6.12 -2.66
N LEU A 74 -9.78 5.86 -1.37
CA LEU A 74 -9.55 6.86 -0.31
C LEU A 74 -8.06 7.21 -0.21
N LEU A 75 -7.21 6.18 -0.19
CA LEU A 75 -5.76 6.32 -0.14
C LEU A 75 -5.23 7.13 -1.33
N ALA A 76 -5.68 6.87 -2.56
CA ALA A 76 -5.25 7.62 -3.74
C ALA A 76 -5.60 9.12 -3.63
N GLY A 77 -6.80 9.45 -3.14
CA GLY A 77 -7.17 10.85 -2.90
C GLY A 77 -6.32 11.52 -1.82
N TRP A 78 -5.96 10.79 -0.76
CA TRP A 78 -5.05 11.31 0.27
C TRP A 78 -3.63 11.49 -0.26
N LEU A 79 -3.10 10.53 -1.02
CA LEU A 79 -1.76 10.59 -1.61
C LEU A 79 -1.64 11.76 -2.60
N GLU A 80 -2.66 11.97 -3.44
CA GLU A 80 -2.73 13.10 -4.37
C GLU A 80 -2.58 14.43 -3.62
N ALA A 81 -3.37 14.65 -2.57
CA ALA A 81 -3.27 15.85 -1.75
C ALA A 81 -1.94 15.94 -0.96
N ARG A 82 -1.43 14.82 -0.46
CA ARG A 82 -0.21 14.78 0.36
C ARG A 82 1.04 15.08 -0.48
N LEU A 83 1.07 14.65 -1.74
CA LEU A 83 2.16 14.88 -2.69
C LEU A 83 2.30 16.36 -3.11
N GLU A 84 1.28 17.19 -2.91
CA GLU A 84 1.33 18.65 -3.14
C GLU A 84 1.96 19.42 -1.98
N GLN A 85 2.14 18.78 -0.83
CA GLN A 85 2.70 19.38 0.37
C GLN A 85 4.21 19.08 0.50
N PRO A 86 4.96 19.88 1.28
CA PRO A 86 6.37 19.60 1.53
C PRO A 86 6.58 18.20 2.16
N ILE A 87 7.43 17.40 1.50
CA ILE A 87 7.92 16.08 1.95
C ILE A 87 9.35 15.86 1.48
N THR A 88 10.04 14.89 2.08
CA THR A 88 11.35 14.49 1.61
C THR A 88 11.25 13.87 0.21
N PRO A 89 12.29 13.99 -0.65
CA PRO A 89 12.30 13.36 -1.97
C PRO A 89 12.06 11.85 -1.93
N ARG A 90 12.57 11.18 -0.89
CA ARG A 90 12.38 9.74 -0.69
C ARG A 90 10.93 9.39 -0.38
N LEU A 91 10.28 10.13 0.51
CA LEU A 91 8.87 9.90 0.82
C LEU A 91 7.99 10.17 -0.42
N ALA A 92 8.33 11.19 -1.22
CA ALA A 92 7.64 11.45 -2.48
C ALA A 92 7.76 10.30 -3.49
N GLU A 93 8.92 9.64 -3.58
CA GLU A 93 9.10 8.44 -4.42
C GLU A 93 8.19 7.30 -3.97
N ILE A 94 8.19 7.02 -2.66
CA ILE A 94 7.37 5.96 -2.04
C ILE A 94 5.88 6.25 -2.29
N TYR A 95 5.42 7.48 -2.05
CA TYR A 95 4.03 7.89 -2.23
C TYR A 95 3.58 7.86 -3.69
N ARG A 96 4.42 8.25 -4.65
CA ARG A 96 4.09 8.10 -6.08
C ARG A 96 3.90 6.64 -6.47
N LYS A 97 4.72 5.73 -5.93
CA LYS A 97 4.57 4.31 -6.22
C LYS A 97 3.32 3.73 -5.56
N LEU A 98 3.01 4.14 -4.34
CA LEU A 98 1.79 3.72 -3.67
C LEU A 98 0.53 4.29 -4.33
N ASP A 99 0.58 5.50 -4.88
CA ASP A 99 -0.53 6.11 -5.62
C ASP A 99 -0.81 5.37 -6.93
N ASP A 100 0.24 5.04 -7.70
CA ASP A 100 0.14 4.15 -8.88
C ASP A 100 -0.53 2.82 -8.51
N PHE A 101 -0.08 2.20 -7.41
CA PHE A 101 -0.66 0.94 -6.93
C PHE A 101 -2.11 1.10 -6.50
N ALA A 102 -2.45 2.14 -5.74
CA ALA A 102 -3.80 2.38 -5.25
C ALA A 102 -4.78 2.61 -6.42
N ARG A 103 -4.39 3.42 -7.41
CA ARG A 103 -5.22 3.68 -8.60
C ARG A 103 -5.44 2.42 -9.44
N ARG A 104 -4.38 1.66 -9.71
CA ARG A 104 -4.49 0.39 -10.44
C ARG A 104 -5.30 -0.66 -9.67
N ALA A 105 -5.18 -0.72 -8.34
CA ALA A 105 -6.00 -1.61 -7.52
C ALA A 105 -7.50 -1.26 -7.61
N VAL A 106 -7.83 0.03 -7.72
CA VAL A 106 -9.22 0.46 -7.98
C VAL A 106 -9.68 -0.04 -9.35
N ASP A 107 -8.86 0.14 -10.40
CA ASP A 107 -9.20 -0.27 -11.76
C ASP A 107 -9.37 -1.80 -11.90
N TYR A 108 -8.53 -2.57 -11.21
CA TYR A 108 -8.60 -4.03 -11.18
C TYR A 108 -9.69 -4.57 -10.24
N ASN A 109 -10.31 -3.71 -9.43
CA ASN A 109 -11.20 -4.09 -8.34
C ASN A 109 -10.56 -5.10 -7.38
N THR A 110 -9.30 -4.85 -7.00
CA THR A 110 -8.49 -5.69 -6.11
C THR A 110 -8.12 -4.95 -4.81
N GLY A 111 -6.83 -4.66 -4.62
CA GLY A 111 -6.28 -4.00 -3.45
C GLY A 111 -4.75 -4.06 -3.37
N VAL A 112 -4.21 -3.47 -2.32
CA VAL A 112 -2.78 -3.38 -2.03
C VAL A 112 -2.50 -3.93 -0.64
N VAL A 113 -1.55 -4.86 -0.53
CA VAL A 113 -0.97 -5.26 0.76
C VAL A 113 0.13 -4.29 1.13
N ILE A 114 0.12 -3.83 2.38
CA ILE A 114 1.12 -2.94 2.97
C ILE A 114 1.79 -3.68 4.11
N GLU A 115 3.11 -3.73 4.10
CA GLU A 115 3.95 -4.27 5.17
C GLU A 115 4.99 -3.20 5.54
N LEU A 116 4.94 -2.71 6.78
CA LEU A 116 5.88 -1.71 7.32
C LEU A 116 6.85 -2.33 8.33
#